data_AF-A0A8X6SZT6-F1
#
_entry.id   AF-A0A8X6SZT6-F1
#
_cell.length_a   1.000
_cell.length_b   1.000
_cell.length_c   1.000
_cell.angle_alpha   90.00
_cell.angle_beta   90.00
_cell.angle_gamma   90.00
#
_symmetry.space_group_name_H-M   'P 1'
#
loop_
_entity.id
_entity.type
_entity.pdbx_description
1 polymer ?
#
loop_
_entity_poly.entity_id
_entity_poly.type
_entity_poly.pdbx_seq_one_letter_code
_entity_poly.pdbx_strand_id
1 'polypeptide(L)'
;MAQKTYESYQKLPQLEKVRNIVKWFKQGVVSTDELKKKAERKLIQSVKIKWNSTFYMLEIFLELREVVAGIVNFNKSAPPMPFPGEIEFCT
;
A
#
# COMPACT_ATOMS: atom_id res chain seq x y z
N MET A 1 -6.46 -26.81 5.70
CA MET A 1 -6.62 -25.59 6.53
C MET A 1 -5.81 -24.40 6.01
N ALA A 2 -4.53 -24.57 5.62
CA ALA A 2 -3.68 -23.45 5.19
C ALA A 2 -4.18 -22.65 3.96
N GLN A 3 -4.66 -23.32 2.90
CA GLN A 3 -5.12 -22.64 1.67
C GLN A 3 -6.33 -21.73 1.90
N LYS A 4 -7.34 -22.21 2.64
CA LYS A 4 -8.51 -21.41 3.01
C LYS A 4 -8.14 -20.18 3.82
N THR A 5 -7.12 -20.29 4.67
CA THR A 5 -6.65 -19.15 5.50
C THR A 5 -6.01 -18.08 4.60
N TYR A 6 -5.14 -18.48 3.67
CA TYR A 6 -4.52 -17.58 2.70
C TYR A 6 -5.53 -16.89 1.77
N GLU A 7 -6.50 -17.63 1.24
CA GLU A 7 -7.57 -17.07 0.40
C GLU A 7 -8.45 -16.07 1.16
N SER A 8 -8.58 -16.23 2.49
CA SER A 8 -9.31 -15.31 3.36
C SER A 8 -8.55 -14.00 3.55
N TYR A 9 -7.22 -14.05 3.74
CA TYR A 9 -6.37 -12.85 3.82
C TYR A 9 -6.34 -12.04 2.52
N GLN A 10 -6.49 -12.72 1.37
CA GLN A 10 -6.45 -12.08 0.06
C GLN A 10 -7.69 -11.22 -0.23
N LYS A 11 -8.78 -11.40 0.54
CA LYS A 11 -10.05 -10.67 0.45
C LYS A 11 -10.23 -9.63 1.56
N LEU A 12 -9.15 -9.25 2.23
CA LEU A 12 -9.20 -8.21 3.25
C LEU A 12 -9.48 -6.84 2.62
N PRO A 13 -10.51 -6.10 3.07
CA PRO A 13 -10.82 -4.76 2.52
C PRO A 13 -9.66 -3.77 2.70
N GLN A 14 -8.81 -3.98 3.70
CA GLN A 14 -7.59 -3.20 3.95
C GLN A 14 -6.58 -3.33 2.81
N LEU A 15 -6.46 -4.53 2.23
CA LEU A 15 -5.52 -4.79 1.16
C LEU A 15 -5.91 -4.04 -0.12
N GLU A 16 -7.22 -3.90 -0.37
CA GLU A 16 -7.72 -3.11 -1.49
C GLU A 16 -7.46 -1.62 -1.30
N LYS A 17 -7.61 -1.08 -0.09
CA LYS A 17 -7.21 0.31 0.23
C LYS A 17 -5.74 0.55 -0.11
N VAL A 18 -4.84 -0.31 0.36
CA VAL A 18 -3.39 -0.19 0.08
C VAL A 18 -3.13 -0.29 -1.43
N ARG A 19 -3.73 -1.26 -2.13
CA ARG A 19 -3.59 -1.40 -3.59
C ARG A 19 -4.06 -0.15 -4.34
N ASN A 20 -5.15 0.48 -3.90
CA ASN A 20 -5.67 1.69 -4.50
C ASN A 20 -4.70 2.86 -4.32
N ILE A 21 -4.09 3.00 -3.14
CA ILE A 21 -3.07 4.03 -2.89
C ILE A 21 -1.84 3.78 -3.77
N VAL A 22 -1.30 2.57 -3.77
CA VAL A 22 -0.14 2.21 -4.61
C VAL A 22 -0.44 2.46 -6.09
N LYS A 23 -1.64 2.12 -6.55
CA LYS A 23 -2.09 2.39 -7.92
C LYS A 23 -2.17 3.89 -8.20
N TRP A 24 -2.73 4.67 -7.28
CA TRP A 24 -2.83 6.13 -7.40
C TRP A 24 -1.44 6.78 -7.50
N PHE A 25 -0.50 6.39 -6.66
CA PHE A 25 0.90 6.86 -6.77
C PHE A 25 1.48 6.53 -8.13
N LYS A 26 1.33 5.29 -8.60
CA LYS A 26 1.88 4.86 -9.90
C LYS A 26 1.27 5.60 -11.09
N GLN A 27 0.02 6.05 -10.97
CA GLN A 27 -0.66 6.86 -11.99
C GLN A 27 -0.31 8.35 -11.89
N GLY A 28 0.01 8.84 -10.69
CA GLY A 28 0.32 10.24 -10.41
C GLY A 28 1.81 10.57 -10.57
N VAL A 29 2.14 11.38 -11.60
CA VAL A 29 3.52 11.86 -11.82
C VAL A 29 3.97 12.77 -10.68
N VAL A 30 3.12 13.70 -10.25
CA VAL A 30 3.41 14.65 -9.15
C VAL A 30 3.59 13.92 -7.83
N SER A 31 2.65 13.06 -7.45
CA SER A 31 2.71 12.30 -6.20
C SER A 31 3.93 11.35 -6.15
N THR A 32 4.30 10.75 -7.29
CA THR A 32 5.51 9.93 -7.39
C THR A 32 6.78 10.77 -7.23
N ASP A 33 6.83 11.96 -7.81
CA ASP A 33 7.99 12.85 -7.69
C ASP A 33 8.14 13.38 -6.24
N GLU A 34 7.03 13.75 -5.60
CA GLU A 34 7.01 14.10 -4.17
C GLU A 34 7.50 12.95 -3.29
N LEU A 35 7.10 11.71 -3.58
CA LEU A 35 7.57 10.54 -2.86
C LEU A 35 9.08 10.35 -3.03
N LYS A 36 9.61 10.49 -4.26
CA LYS A 36 11.05 10.38 -4.54
C LYS A 36 11.90 11.46 -3.85
N LYS A 37 11.33 12.64 -3.61
CA LYS A 37 12.00 13.73 -2.87
C LYS A 37 12.08 13.45 -1.37
N LYS A 38 11.13 12.68 -0.82
CA LYS A 38 11.00 12.42 0.61
C LYS A 38 11.47 11.02 1.03
N ALA A 39 11.62 10.10 0.09
CA ALA A 39 12.02 8.72 0.35
C ALA A 39 12.88 8.15 -0.79
N GLU A 40 13.89 7.36 -0.42
CA GLU A 40 14.76 6.65 -1.39
C GLU A 40 14.07 5.44 -2.03
N ARG A 41 13.12 4.83 -1.31
CA ARG A 41 12.34 3.67 -1.77
C ARG A 41 11.09 4.07 -2.53
N LYS A 42 10.67 3.20 -3.44
CA LYS A 42 9.47 3.37 -4.28
C LYS A 42 8.40 2.37 -3.87
N LEU A 43 7.15 2.81 -3.85
CA LEU A 43 6.02 1.90 -3.69
C LEU A 43 6.01 0.86 -4.83
N ILE A 44 5.83 -0.41 -4.46
CA ILE A 44 5.73 -1.51 -5.41
C ILE A 44 4.30 -2.04 -5.45
N GLN A 45 3.87 -2.51 -6.62
CA GLN A 45 2.55 -3.09 -6.80
C GLN A 45 2.63 -4.62 -6.71
N SER A 46 1.66 -5.25 -6.01
CA SER A 46 1.54 -6.71 -6.00
C SER A 46 1.30 -7.26 -7.41
N VAL A 47 1.94 -8.37 -7.75
CA VAL A 47 1.86 -9.04 -9.05
C VAL A 47 1.32 -10.46 -8.86
N LYS A 48 0.20 -10.78 -9.51
CA LYS A 48 -0.53 -12.06 -9.30
C LYS A 48 0.33 -13.32 -9.43
N ILE A 49 1.35 -13.28 -10.27
CA ILE A 49 2.23 -14.42 -10.60
C ILE A 49 3.33 -14.66 -9.55
N LYS A 50 3.59 -13.69 -8.65
CA LYS A 50 4.65 -13.79 -7.62
C LYS A 50 4.02 -13.97 -6.24
N TRP A 51 4.32 -15.12 -5.61
CA TRP A 51 3.70 -15.60 -4.38
C TRP A 51 3.87 -14.63 -3.19
N ASN A 52 4.99 -13.90 -3.13
CA ASN A 52 5.29 -12.96 -2.03
C ASN A 52 5.11 -11.49 -2.41
N SER A 53 4.59 -11.18 -3.60
CA SER A 53 4.51 -9.78 -4.06
C SER A 53 3.55 -8.92 -3.24
N THR A 54 2.50 -9.52 -2.68
CA THR A 54 1.59 -8.85 -1.76
C THR A 54 2.27 -8.51 -0.44
N PHE A 55 3.06 -9.44 0.09
CA PHE A 55 3.83 -9.24 1.32
C PHE A 55 4.83 -8.08 1.16
N TYR A 56 5.66 -8.12 0.10
CA TYR A 56 6.63 -7.05 -0.15
C TYR A 56 5.97 -5.68 -0.43
N MET A 57 4.79 -5.66 -1.06
CA MET A 57 4.03 -4.42 -1.24
C MET A 57 3.60 -3.81 0.10
N LEU A 58 3.13 -4.65 1.03
CA LEU A 58 2.71 -4.20 2.35
C LEU A 58 3.90 -3.76 3.21
N GLU A 59 5.00 -4.50 3.16
CA GLU A 59 6.24 -4.17 3.88
C GLU A 59 6.78 -2.78 3.49
N ILE A 60 6.92 -2.52 2.19
CA ILE A 60 7.39 -1.21 1.70
C ILE A 60 6.36 -0.10 1.99
N PHE A 61 5.06 -0.41 1.91
CA PHE A 61 4.02 0.55 2.26
C PHE A 61 4.08 0.94 3.74
N LEU A 62 4.32 -0.04 4.63
CA LEU A 62 4.46 0.18 6.07
C LEU A 62 5.67 1.04 6.41
N GLU A 63 6.81 0.76 5.77
CA GLU A 63 8.04 1.56 5.90
C GLU A 63 7.85 3.01 5.47
N LEU A 64 7.09 3.24 4.38
CA LEU A 64 6.84 4.57 3.83
C LEU A 64 5.55 5.23 4.34
N ARG A 65 4.85 4.61 5.29
CA ARG A 65 3.48 5.00 5.67
C ARG A 65 3.35 6.48 6.05
N GLU A 66 4.34 7.03 6.75
CA GLU A 66 4.29 8.40 7.28
C GLU A 66 4.45 9.42 6.15
N VAL A 67 5.38 9.15 5.22
CA VAL A 67 5.59 9.97 4.02
C VAL A 67 4.38 9.89 3.10
N VAL A 68 3.85 8.68 2.89
CA VAL A 68 2.66 8.43 2.08
C VAL A 68 1.45 9.15 2.68
N ALA A 69 1.24 9.06 4.00
CA ALA A 69 0.14 9.72 4.69
C ALA A 69 0.21 11.24 4.55
N GLY A 70 1.40 11.82 4.68
CA GLY A 70 1.63 13.23 4.40
C GLY A 70 1.13 13.60 3.01
N ILE A 71 1.62 12.92 1.97
CA ILE A 71 1.28 13.23 0.57
C ILE A 71 -0.20 13.02 0.25
N VAL A 72 -0.79 11.94 0.76
CA VAL A 72 -2.20 11.58 0.54
C VAL A 72 -3.13 12.60 1.19
N ASN A 73 -2.85 13.01 2.43
CA ASN A 73 -3.71 13.95 3.16
C ASN A 73 -3.76 15.35 2.54
N PHE A 74 -2.71 15.78 1.81
CA PHE A 74 -2.71 17.05 1.10
C PHE A 74 -3.38 16.99 -0.29
N ASN A 75 -3.67 15.80 -0.81
CA ASN A 75 -4.21 15.62 -2.15
C ASN A 75 -5.68 15.19 -2.12
N LYS A 76 -6.59 16.09 -2.54
CA LYS A 76 -8.04 15.82 -2.58
C LYS A 76 -8.45 14.65 -3.50
N SER A 77 -7.62 14.33 -4.51
CA SER A 77 -7.85 13.22 -5.43
C SER A 77 -7.34 11.87 -4.90
N ALA A 78 -6.69 11.86 -3.74
CA ALA A 78 -6.08 10.65 -3.22
C ALA A 78 -7.14 9.69 -2.65
N PRO A 79 -6.95 8.37 -2.82
CA PRO A 79 -7.83 7.36 -2.24
C PRO A 79 -7.72 7.33 -0.70
N PRO A 80 -8.76 6.82 0.00
CA PRO A 80 -8.77 6.76 1.45
C PRO A 80 -7.65 5.87 2.01
N MET A 81 -6.94 6.38 3.02
CA MET A 81 -5.87 5.68 3.70
C MET A 81 -6.43 4.60 4.67
N PRO A 82 -5.84 3.40 4.77
CA PRO A 82 -6.20 2.45 5.82
C PRO A 82 -5.92 3.05 7.21
N PHE A 83 -6.82 2.80 8.16
CA PHE A 83 -6.66 3.29 9.53
C PHE A 83 -5.53 2.55 10.26
N PRO A 84 -4.78 3.20 11.17
CA PRO A 84 -3.68 2.57 11.91
C PRO A 84 -4.07 1.25 12.59
N GLY A 85 -5.20 1.22 13.29
CA GLY A 85 -5.70 0.01 13.97
C GLY A 85 -6.18 -1.11 13.03
N GLU A 86 -6.35 -0.84 11.72
CA GLU A 86 -6.67 -1.87 10.73
C GLU A 86 -5.42 -2.65 10.28
N ILE A 87 -4.22 -2.13 10.54
CA ILE A 87 -2.94 -2.66 10.04
C ILE A 87 -2.18 -3.44 11.14
N GLU A 88 -2.54 -3.24 12.41
CA GLU A 88 -1.90 -3.87 13.58
C GLU A 88 -1.99 -5.40 13.61
N PHE A 89 -2.95 -6.00 12.91
CA PHE A 89 -3.13 -7.46 12.84
C PHE A 89 -2.03 -8.22 12.06
N CYS A 90 -1.09 -7.50 11.44
CA CYS A 90 -0.02 -8.11 10.63
C CYS A 90 1.35 -8.17 11.33
N THR A 91 1.43 -7.86 12.62
CA THR A 91 2.67 -7.99 13.43
C THR A 91 2.50 -9.09 14.47
#